data_AF-S9SNW4-F1
#
_entry.id   AF-S9SNW4-F1
#
_cell.length_a   1.000
_cell.length_b   1.000
_cell.length_c   1.000
_cell.angle_alpha   90.00
_cell.angle_beta   90.00
_cell.angle_gamma   90.00
#
_symmetry.space_group_name_H-M   'P 1'
#
loop_
_entity.id
_entity.type
_entity.pdbx_description
1 polymer ?
#
loop_
_entity_poly.entity_id
_entity_poly.type
_entity_poly.pdbx_seq_one_letter_code
_entity_poly.pdbx_strand_id
1 'polypeptide(L)'
;MTKVFEDHFSELQADMVSICLEYVSNMADYIYIYGSNEFGQYSTDVFYQINNIIVKKHKVNDAVSETSSNSRPVYDISKERQATLLNILNKDLREISDLCKNNNREMPTEMKLTYDVSNNKLDVQYSYEIKYTNDPEKLPSHIFNDWFEEMGGKL
;
A
#
# COMPACT_ATOMS: atom_id res chain seq x y z
N MET A 1 -11.00 28.29 2.57
CA MET A 1 -11.84 27.40 1.72
C MET A 1 -12.27 26.24 2.59
N THR A 2 -13.55 25.88 2.57
CA THR A 2 -14.03 24.66 3.24
C THR A 2 -13.59 23.47 2.39
N LYS A 3 -12.89 22.49 3.00
CA LYS A 3 -12.49 21.27 2.30
C LYS A 3 -13.72 20.48 1.85
N VAL A 4 -13.71 19.99 0.62
CA VAL A 4 -14.76 19.11 0.08
C VAL A 4 -14.42 17.63 0.32
N PHE A 5 -15.31 16.71 -0.04
CA PHE A 5 -15.09 15.27 0.14
C PHE A 5 -13.77 14.81 -0.50
N GLU A 6 -13.51 15.27 -1.72
CA GLU A 6 -12.35 14.92 -2.53
C GLU A 6 -11.04 15.38 -1.88
N ASP A 7 -11.04 16.55 -1.22
CA ASP A 7 -9.86 17.04 -0.49
C ASP A 7 -9.49 16.09 0.66
N HIS A 8 -10.47 15.70 1.48
CA HIS A 8 -10.23 14.79 2.60
C HIS A 8 -9.85 13.39 2.13
N PHE A 9 -10.48 12.91 1.07
CA PHE A 9 -10.21 11.59 0.49
C PHE A 9 -8.78 11.51 -0.05
N SER A 10 -8.33 12.54 -0.77
CA SER A 10 -6.95 12.64 -1.27
C SER A 10 -5.93 12.86 -0.16
N GLU A 11 -6.28 13.57 0.91
CA GLU A 11 -5.38 13.72 2.08
C GLU A 11 -5.11 12.40 2.79
N LEU A 12 -6.12 11.54 2.94
CA LEU A 12 -5.94 10.20 3.51
C LEU A 12 -5.04 9.32 2.63
N GLN A 13 -5.18 9.41 1.31
CA GLN A 13 -4.29 8.70 0.38
C GLN A 13 -2.85 9.22 0.43
N ALA A 14 -2.68 10.54 0.57
CA ALA A 14 -1.38 11.14 0.75
C ALA A 14 -0.73 10.71 2.07
N ASP A 15 -1.51 10.54 3.15
CA ASP A 15 -1.01 10.02 4.44
C ASP A 15 -0.51 8.57 4.30
N MET A 16 -1.28 7.72 3.59
CA MET A 16 -0.85 6.36 3.26
C MET A 16 0.48 6.33 2.50
N VAL A 17 0.65 7.22 1.53
CA VAL A 17 1.93 7.37 0.79
C VAL A 17 3.06 7.84 1.71
N SER A 18 2.78 8.83 2.56
CA SER A 18 3.74 9.43 3.48
C SER A 18 4.35 8.40 4.44
N ILE A 19 3.52 7.57 5.08
CA ILE A 19 4.03 6.52 5.98
C ILE A 19 4.83 5.45 5.24
N CYS A 20 4.43 5.10 4.00
CA CYS A 20 5.17 4.16 3.17
C CYS A 20 6.52 4.71 2.70
N LEU A 21 6.59 6.02 2.39
CA LEU A 21 7.82 6.73 2.06
C LEU A 21 8.78 6.76 3.25
N GLU A 22 8.27 7.06 4.45
CA GLU A 22 9.06 7.06 5.69
C GLU A 22 9.67 5.68 5.95
N TYR A 23 8.91 4.61 5.72
CA TYR A 23 9.37 3.23 5.93
C TYR A 23 10.65 2.90 5.13
N VAL A 24 10.79 3.46 3.92
CA VAL A 24 11.96 3.29 3.04
C VAL A 24 12.85 4.54 2.96
N SER A 25 12.72 5.46 3.92
CA SER A 25 13.54 6.69 3.98
C SER A 25 13.54 7.51 2.67
N ASN A 26 12.44 7.50 1.91
CA ASN A 26 12.29 8.15 0.61
C ASN A 26 13.19 7.61 -0.52
N MET A 27 13.73 6.40 -0.39
CA MET A 27 14.73 5.83 -1.32
C MET A 27 14.16 4.81 -2.31
N ALA A 28 12.84 4.74 -2.47
CA ALA A 28 12.20 3.87 -3.47
C ALA A 28 12.06 4.57 -4.83
N ASP A 29 12.01 3.79 -5.90
CA ASP A 29 11.61 4.25 -7.23
C ASP A 29 10.08 4.39 -7.29
N TYR A 30 9.40 3.33 -6.83
CA TYR A 30 7.93 3.25 -6.75
C TYR A 30 7.45 2.61 -5.45
N ILE A 31 6.27 3.03 -5.00
CA ILE A 31 5.55 2.44 -3.87
C ILE A 31 4.20 1.95 -4.37
N TYR A 32 3.85 0.72 -4.01
CA TYR A 32 2.61 0.06 -4.39
C TYR A 32 1.82 -0.30 -3.14
N ILE A 33 0.77 0.46 -2.86
CA ILE A 33 -0.05 0.30 -1.65
C ILE A 33 -1.37 -0.34 -2.05
N TYR A 34 -1.69 -1.45 -1.40
CA TYR A 34 -2.92 -2.18 -1.60
C TYR A 34 -3.85 -1.94 -0.42
N GLY A 35 -5.10 -1.56 -0.71
CA GLY A 35 -6.18 -1.44 0.26
C GLY A 35 -7.37 -2.27 -0.17
N SER A 36 -7.89 -3.09 0.73
CA SER A 36 -9.02 -3.97 0.48
C SER A 36 -10.10 -3.78 1.52
N ASN A 37 -11.35 -3.70 1.07
CA ASN A 37 -12.53 -3.52 1.88
C ASN A 37 -13.69 -4.35 1.31
N GLU A 38 -13.79 -5.62 1.70
CA GLU A 38 -14.95 -6.44 1.35
C GLU A 38 -15.68 -6.88 2.62
N PHE A 39 -17.00 -6.70 2.64
CA PHE A 39 -17.88 -7.11 3.75
C PHE A 39 -17.42 -6.66 5.15
N GLY A 40 -16.85 -5.44 5.25
CA GLY A 40 -16.37 -4.87 6.51
C GLY A 40 -15.04 -5.45 7.00
N GLN A 41 -14.38 -6.29 6.20
CA GLN A 41 -13.02 -6.74 6.44
C GLN A 41 -12.04 -5.82 5.71
N TYR A 42 -11.23 -5.12 6.49
CA TYR A 42 -10.20 -4.22 6.00
C TYR A 42 -8.85 -4.93 6.01
N SER A 43 -8.12 -4.84 4.90
CA SER A 43 -6.76 -5.33 4.80
C SER A 43 -5.92 -4.36 3.97
N THR A 44 -4.70 -4.12 4.43
CA THR A 44 -3.71 -3.35 3.68
C THR A 44 -2.40 -4.11 3.62
N ASP A 45 -1.68 -3.94 2.53
CA ASP A 45 -0.29 -4.35 2.41
C ASP A 45 0.43 -3.45 1.39
N VAL A 46 1.76 -3.52 1.36
CA VAL A 46 2.60 -2.68 0.51
C VAL A 46 3.83 -3.44 0.02
N PHE A 47 4.19 -3.17 -1.22
CA PHE A 47 5.47 -3.55 -1.81
C PHE A 47 6.11 -2.35 -2.51
N TYR A 48 7.39 -2.49 -2.84
CA TYR A 48 8.26 -1.41 -3.27
C TYR A 48 9.04 -1.83 -4.50
N GLN A 49 9.37 -0.87 -5.36
CA GLN A 49 10.47 -0.97 -6.30
C GLN A 49 11.63 -0.12 -5.80
N ILE A 50 12.79 -0.73 -5.63
CA ILE A 50 14.02 -0.05 -5.20
C ILE A 50 15.14 -0.55 -6.12
N ASN A 51 15.90 0.37 -6.73
CA ASN A 51 16.93 0.04 -7.72
C ASN A 51 16.40 -0.86 -8.86
N ASN A 52 15.18 -0.61 -9.33
CA ASN A 52 14.47 -1.44 -10.32
C ASN A 52 14.19 -2.89 -9.88
N ILE A 53 14.29 -3.21 -8.59
CA ILE A 53 13.96 -4.52 -8.04
C ILE A 53 12.68 -4.41 -7.21
N ILE A 54 11.68 -5.24 -7.52
CA ILE A 54 10.40 -5.26 -6.83
C ILE A 54 10.43 -6.25 -5.66
N VAL A 55 10.14 -5.74 -4.47
CA VAL A 55 10.25 -6.47 -3.19
C VAL A 55 9.11 -6.11 -2.24
N LYS A 56 8.67 -7.09 -1.44
CA LYS A 56 7.70 -6.86 -0.38
C LYS A 56 8.32 -6.07 0.78
N LYS A 57 7.51 -5.42 1.60
CA LYS A 57 7.97 -4.61 2.76
C LYS A 57 9.00 -5.29 3.68
N HIS A 58 8.94 -6.60 3.86
CA HIS A 58 9.88 -7.35 4.72
C HIS A 58 11.20 -7.73 4.00
N LYS A 59 11.30 -7.49 2.69
CA LYS A 59 12.44 -7.80 1.82
C LYS A 59 13.08 -6.54 1.19
N VAL A 60 12.74 -5.34 1.66
CA VAL A 60 13.27 -4.08 1.09
C VAL A 60 14.80 -3.98 1.10
N ASN A 61 15.46 -4.65 2.06
CA ASN A 61 16.92 -4.71 2.11
C ASN A 61 17.54 -5.60 1.00
N ASP A 62 16.78 -6.54 0.43
CA ASP A 62 17.25 -7.42 -0.65
C ASP A 62 17.48 -6.64 -1.96
N ALA A 63 16.75 -5.53 -2.15
CA ALA A 63 16.86 -4.65 -3.32
C ALA A 63 18.01 -3.64 -3.24
N VAL A 64 18.69 -3.53 -2.10
CA VAL A 64 19.82 -2.60 -1.89
C VAL A 64 21.16 -3.33 -1.84
N SER A 65 21.15 -4.65 -1.62
CA SER A 65 22.32 -5.40 -1.14
C SER A 65 23.18 -6.06 -2.23
N GLU A 66 23.18 -5.55 -3.46
CA GLU A 66 24.02 -6.12 -4.54
C GLU A 66 25.54 -5.89 -4.40
N THR A 67 26.08 -5.31 -3.32
CA THR A 67 27.53 -4.97 -3.28
C THR A 67 28.38 -5.48 -2.11
N SER A 68 27.87 -6.20 -1.12
CA SER A 68 28.75 -7.02 -0.25
C SER A 68 27.99 -7.79 0.82
N SER A 69 28.38 -9.04 1.04
CA SER A 69 27.89 -9.96 2.09
C SER A 69 28.13 -9.50 3.54
N ASN A 70 28.59 -8.26 3.74
CA ASN A 70 28.87 -7.63 5.04
C ASN A 70 28.12 -6.30 5.24
N SER A 71 27.20 -5.95 4.33
CA SER A 71 26.44 -4.70 4.43
C SER A 71 25.35 -4.84 5.50
N ARG A 72 25.33 -3.91 6.46
CA ARG A 72 24.26 -3.81 7.47
C ARG A 72 22.91 -3.56 6.78
N PRO A 73 21.79 -4.07 7.33
CA PRO A 73 20.46 -3.70 6.83
C PRO A 73 20.32 -2.17 6.82
N VAL A 74 19.88 -1.64 5.69
CA VAL A 74 19.71 -0.19 5.47
C VAL A 74 18.39 0.28 6.07
N TYR A 75 17.36 -0.56 5.98
CA TYR A 75 16.02 -0.30 6.51
C TYR A 75 15.70 -1.19 7.72
N ASP A 76 14.95 -0.63 8.67
CA ASP A 76 14.39 -1.35 9.81
C ASP A 76 13.18 -2.20 9.35
N ILE A 77 13.42 -3.49 9.15
CA ILE A 77 12.41 -4.49 8.79
C ILE A 77 11.91 -5.28 10.01
N SER A 78 12.07 -4.75 11.22
CA SER A 78 11.54 -5.37 12.44
C SER A 78 10.03 -5.61 12.34
N LYS A 79 9.53 -6.61 13.09
CA LYS A 79 8.10 -6.92 13.13
C LYS A 79 7.31 -5.75 13.67
N GLU A 80 7.85 -5.04 14.65
CA GLU A 80 7.27 -3.86 15.28
C GLU A 80 7.11 -2.71 14.28
N ARG A 81 8.14 -2.44 13.47
CA ARG A 81 8.10 -1.40 12.45
C ARG A 81 7.10 -1.75 11.34
N GLN A 82 7.09 -3.00 10.88
CA GLN A 82 6.12 -3.49 9.89
C GLN A 82 4.67 -3.43 10.41
N ALA A 83 4.45 -3.84 11.67
CA ALA A 83 3.12 -3.77 12.28
C ALA A 83 2.63 -2.33 12.42
N THR A 84 3.53 -1.40 12.78
CA THR A 84 3.22 0.03 12.87
C THR A 84 2.78 0.60 11.53
N LEU A 85 3.55 0.30 10.46
CA LEU A 85 3.20 0.68 9.09
C LEU A 85 1.80 0.18 8.71
N LEU A 86 1.51 -1.11 8.87
CA LEU A 86 0.21 -1.68 8.52
C LEU A 86 -0.94 -1.13 9.39
N ASN A 87 -0.68 -0.83 10.66
CA ASN A 87 -1.70 -0.25 11.54
C ASN A 87 -2.12 1.15 11.09
N ILE A 88 -1.17 1.97 10.64
CA ILE A 88 -1.45 3.30 10.10
C ILE A 88 -2.23 3.17 8.78
N LEU A 89 -1.76 2.36 7.83
CA LEU A 89 -2.47 2.13 6.57
C LEU A 89 -3.91 1.63 6.79
N ASN A 90 -4.12 0.69 7.73
CA ASN A 90 -5.46 0.21 8.05
C ASN A 90 -6.33 1.27 8.75
N LYS A 91 -5.73 2.20 9.51
CA LYS A 91 -6.44 3.33 10.11
C LYS A 91 -6.95 4.26 9.01
N ASP A 92 -6.08 4.64 8.07
CA ASP A 92 -6.43 5.54 6.98
C ASP A 92 -7.50 4.92 6.07
N LEU A 93 -7.40 3.63 5.77
CA LEU A 93 -8.41 2.91 5.00
C LEU A 93 -9.79 2.92 5.68
N ARG A 94 -9.84 2.82 7.01
CA ARG A 94 -11.09 2.93 7.78
C ARG A 94 -11.63 4.35 7.77
N GLU A 95 -10.77 5.35 7.91
CA GLU A 95 -11.17 6.76 7.81
C GLU A 95 -11.73 7.10 6.42
N ILE A 96 -11.16 6.52 5.36
CA ILE A 96 -11.69 6.60 4.00
C ILE A 96 -13.10 6.00 3.93
N SER A 97 -13.31 4.82 4.53
CA SER A 97 -14.62 4.15 4.57
C SER A 97 -15.67 4.99 5.31
N ASP A 98 -15.30 5.54 6.47
CA ASP A 98 -16.18 6.41 7.26
C ASP A 98 -16.50 7.71 6.51
N LEU A 99 -15.52 8.29 5.82
CA LEU A 99 -15.70 9.47 4.98
C LEU A 99 -16.70 9.20 3.85
N CYS A 100 -16.56 8.08 3.13
CA CYS A 100 -17.49 7.65 2.10
C CYS A 100 -18.92 7.53 2.65
N LYS A 101 -19.07 6.80 3.76
CA LYS A 101 -20.36 6.59 4.43
C LYS A 101 -21.03 7.90 4.85
N ASN A 102 -20.28 8.79 5.49
CA ASN A 102 -20.81 10.07 5.99
C ASN A 102 -21.23 11.03 4.87
N ASN A 103 -20.69 10.85 3.66
CA ASN A 103 -21.01 11.65 2.48
C ASN A 103 -21.94 10.92 1.49
N ASN A 104 -22.54 9.79 1.86
CA ASN A 104 -23.35 8.94 0.99
C ASN A 104 -22.66 8.58 -0.34
N ARG A 105 -21.34 8.31 -0.28
CA ARG A 105 -20.53 7.84 -1.39
C ARG A 105 -20.30 6.33 -1.26
N GLU A 106 -20.18 5.66 -2.39
CA GLU A 106 -19.82 4.24 -2.43
C GLU A 106 -18.32 4.07 -2.10
N MET A 107 -18.02 3.16 -1.18
CA MET A 107 -16.65 2.80 -0.82
C MET A 107 -16.14 1.73 -1.80
N PRO A 108 -14.97 1.92 -2.44
CA PRO A 108 -14.37 0.88 -3.27
C PRO A 108 -14.08 -0.41 -2.47
N THR A 109 -14.21 -1.55 -3.15
CA THR A 109 -13.83 -2.87 -2.61
C THR A 109 -12.33 -3.08 -2.63
N GLU A 110 -11.64 -2.44 -3.57
CA GLU A 110 -10.20 -2.49 -3.77
C GLU A 110 -9.67 -1.12 -4.17
N MET A 111 -8.51 -0.76 -3.61
CA MET A 111 -7.71 0.40 -3.99
C MET A 111 -6.26 -0.04 -4.23
N LYS A 112 -5.73 0.31 -5.40
CA LYS A 112 -4.33 0.13 -5.75
C LYS A 112 -3.71 1.51 -5.97
N LEU A 113 -2.82 1.92 -5.08
CA LEU A 113 -2.11 3.19 -5.17
C LEU A 113 -0.70 2.91 -5.68
N THR A 114 -0.31 3.55 -6.77
CA THR A 114 1.05 3.54 -7.30
C THR A 114 1.64 4.93 -7.20
N TYR A 115 2.66 5.08 -6.38
CA TYR A 115 3.35 6.35 -6.20
C TYR A 115 4.74 6.30 -6.84
N ASP A 116 4.97 7.19 -7.80
CA ASP A 116 6.26 7.46 -8.43
C ASP A 116 6.99 8.52 -7.61
N VAL A 117 8.06 8.10 -6.94
CA VAL A 117 8.82 8.95 -6.02
C VAL A 117 9.56 10.04 -6.78
N SER A 118 10.11 9.72 -7.95
CA SER A 118 10.93 10.64 -8.74
C SER A 118 10.11 11.78 -9.34
N ASN A 119 8.88 11.48 -9.77
CA ASN A 119 7.97 12.44 -10.37
C ASN A 119 6.97 13.04 -9.38
N ASN A 120 7.03 12.63 -8.10
CA ASN A 120 6.07 13.00 -7.05
C ASN A 120 4.61 12.83 -7.53
N LYS A 121 4.32 11.68 -8.14
CA LYS A 121 3.05 11.41 -8.81
C LYS A 121 2.36 10.21 -8.19
N LEU A 122 1.13 10.42 -7.74
CA LEU A 122 0.23 9.36 -7.30
C LEU A 122 -0.74 8.99 -8.43
N ASP A 123 -0.80 7.72 -8.80
CA ASP A 123 -1.85 7.11 -9.60
C ASP A 123 -2.67 6.17 -8.70
N VAL A 124 -4.00 6.24 -8.80
CA VAL A 124 -4.88 5.42 -7.97
C VAL A 124 -5.92 4.74 -8.82
N GLN A 125 -6.03 3.43 -8.66
CA GLN A 125 -7.06 2.60 -9.29
C GLN A 125 -8.03 2.12 -8.22
N TYR A 126 -9.32 2.26 -8.52
CA TYR A 126 -10.40 1.80 -7.67
C TYR A 126 -11.18 0.70 -8.39
N SER A 127 -11.59 -0.31 -7.64
CA SER A 127 -12.57 -1.30 -8.08
C SER A 127 -13.70 -1.39 -7.06
N TYR A 128 -14.90 -1.68 -7.56
CA TYR A 128 -16.12 -1.90 -6.77
C TYR A 128 -16.62 -3.36 -6.88
N GLU A 129 -15.87 -4.21 -7.59
CA GLU A 129 -16.18 -5.63 -7.74
C GLU A 129 -15.66 -6.46 -6.55
N ILE A 130 -16.39 -7.51 -6.17
CA ILE A 130 -15.93 -8.49 -5.18
C ILE A 130 -14.81 -9.35 -5.81
N LYS A 131 -13.63 -9.37 -5.19
CA LYS A 131 -12.43 -10.07 -5.67
C LYS A 131 -12.18 -11.39 -4.98
N TYR A 132 -12.57 -11.54 -3.71
CA TYR A 132 -12.28 -12.76 -2.94
C TYR A 132 -13.40 -13.26 -2.04
N THR A 133 -14.32 -12.42 -1.55
CA THR A 133 -15.30 -12.89 -0.55
C THR A 133 -16.33 -13.91 -1.08
N ASN A 134 -16.49 -14.02 -2.39
CA ASN A 134 -17.33 -15.04 -3.02
C ASN A 134 -16.65 -16.43 -3.10
N ASP A 135 -15.37 -16.51 -2.73
CA ASP A 135 -14.56 -17.72 -2.79
C ASP A 135 -14.04 -18.06 -1.38
N PRO A 136 -14.35 -19.24 -0.81
CA PRO A 136 -13.99 -19.59 0.55
C PRO A 136 -12.47 -19.78 0.77
N GLU A 137 -11.70 -19.99 -0.29
CA GLU A 137 -10.24 -20.18 -0.22
C GLU A 137 -9.48 -18.88 -0.53
N LYS A 138 -10.15 -17.89 -1.11
CA LYS A 138 -9.49 -16.67 -1.57
C LYS A 138 -9.40 -15.61 -0.46
N LEU A 139 -8.21 -15.06 -0.29
CA LEU A 139 -7.89 -14.05 0.71
C LEU A 139 -7.44 -12.75 0.04
N PRO A 140 -7.52 -11.60 0.74
CA PRO A 140 -6.95 -10.34 0.26
C PRO A 140 -5.47 -10.47 -0.11
N SER A 141 -4.72 -11.33 0.60
CA SER A 141 -3.31 -11.60 0.32
C SER A 141 -3.06 -12.28 -1.02
N HIS A 142 -4.02 -13.05 -1.55
CA HIS A 142 -3.91 -13.62 -2.89
C HIS A 142 -3.98 -12.52 -3.95
N ILE A 143 -4.95 -11.59 -3.84
CA ILE A 143 -5.08 -10.45 -4.75
C ILE A 143 -3.83 -9.55 -4.69
N PHE A 144 -3.32 -9.31 -3.48
CA PHE A 144 -2.08 -8.58 -3.28
C PHE A 144 -0.89 -9.26 -3.96
N ASN A 145 -0.76 -10.58 -3.83
CA ASN A 145 0.31 -11.35 -4.46
C ASN A 145 0.18 -11.35 -5.99
N ASP A 146 -1.04 -11.48 -6.54
CA ASP A 146 -1.29 -11.41 -7.98
C ASP A 146 -0.82 -10.05 -8.53
N TRP A 147 -1.14 -8.96 -7.84
CA TRP A 147 -0.70 -7.61 -8.24
C TRP A 147 0.82 -7.42 -8.08
N PHE A 148 1.41 -8.00 -7.04
CA PHE A 148 2.86 -8.00 -6.86
C PHE A 148 3.58 -8.70 -8.01
N GLU A 149 3.09 -9.85 -8.46
CA GLU A 149 3.62 -10.57 -9.63
C GLU A 149 3.37 -9.81 -10.95
N GLU A 150 2.18 -9.20 -11.11
CA GLU A 150 1.84 -8.36 -12.27
C GLU A 150 2.84 -7.21 -12.47
N MET A 151 3.28 -6.58 -11.38
CA MET A 151 4.29 -5.53 -11.43
C MET A 151 5.70 -6.05 -11.71
N GLY A 152 5.94 -7.37 -11.62
CA GLY A 152 7.24 -8.00 -11.88
C GLY A 152 7.93 -8.56 -10.63
N GLY A 153 7.23 -8.59 -9.50
CA GLY A 153 7.69 -9.26 -8.27
C GLY A 153 7.78 -10.78 -8.43
N LYS A 154 8.56 -11.41 -7.54
CA LYS A 154 8.72 -12.88 -7.48
C LYS A 154 8.43 -13.37 -6.07
N LEU A 155 7.48 -14.30 -5.92
CA LEU A 155 7.05 -14.85 -4.63
C LEU A 155 8.14 -15.67 -3.93
#